data_AF-A0A167LRW3-F1
#
_entry.id   AF-A0A167LRW3-F1
#
_cell.length_a   1.000
_cell.length_b   1.000
_cell.length_c   1.000
_cell.angle_alpha   90.00
_cell.angle_beta   90.00
_cell.angle_gamma   90.00
#
_symmetry.space_group_name_H-M   'P 1'
#
loop_
_entity.id
_entity.type
_entity.pdbx_description
1 polymer ?
#
loop_
_entity_poly.entity_id
_entity_poly.type
_entity_poly.pdbx_seq_one_letter_code
_entity_poly.pdbx_strand_id
1 'polypeptide(L)'
;MASTGLHHVVVELRQAINDCSDRGLTTAADWASELLNSIPYSSRRTVPLRSLSNDDAGPSFPLQSASTSTPIRPSVSNPNISAESAMELTDDDAVPMNLEIEEDDPDSIRRAQGLLARREILRAADVLRGCKGRLGRFLRLYTRYLMSDKFADDRWNADQYNKAKWTPAPVNDQLNDLINEIGSPSEPFLLFLKGILLFRAKKRAEALEALILSLRAYPCNWSCWLQLGLCIDSVEEFTRLQALLPSHFMTRIFTIKMSVELFTATLENTLEAVDTLLETFPASSFLKAQKALVFFNIRECEEAERIFDEIQAADPNRVDDMDVYSNVLYVLEKPTKLGDVARRMIKVNKDRPEVCCLIGNYHSMRGDHEKAVLYFRRALTLDKSYIAAWTLVGHEYVEMKNPQAAIEAYRRAVDVNRKDYRAWYGLGQTYELLDMYSYSLHYYQRAAALRPYDSRMWQALATCYTTLKRPVDALQCLKRALLGDDADQIQLYTRIASLLDSSGDRNLAATYHRKIVTACTATNRPIGDYAKSLVALAQIVLDSNSLEGLREAVEWMEQVRESSCEEAGAAGDMVRKLNVLASSYVMQARVEGGPQAPTGQDTPLSGR
;
A
#
# COMPACT_ATOMS: atom_id res chain seq x y z
N MET A 1 -33.84 -1.22 -13.19
CA MET A 1 -33.39 -1.11 -11.79
C MET A 1 -31.99 -0.50 -11.64
N ALA A 2 -31.06 -0.66 -12.61
CA ALA A 2 -29.78 0.08 -12.60
C ALA A 2 -29.91 1.60 -12.89
N SER A 3 -30.93 2.02 -13.65
CA SER A 3 -31.16 3.43 -14.02
C SER A 3 -31.57 4.33 -12.85
N THR A 4 -32.28 3.79 -11.85
CA THR A 4 -32.70 4.53 -10.65
C THR A 4 -31.55 4.81 -9.70
N GLY A 5 -30.57 3.90 -9.63
CA GLY A 5 -29.33 4.11 -8.85
C GLY A 5 -28.44 5.20 -9.45
N LEU A 6 -28.25 5.21 -10.77
CA LEU A 6 -27.43 6.22 -11.44
C LEU A 6 -28.02 7.64 -11.31
N HIS A 7 -29.35 7.77 -11.37
CA HIS A 7 -30.02 9.06 -11.16
C HIS A 7 -29.74 9.65 -9.78
N HIS A 8 -29.79 8.82 -8.73
CA HIS A 8 -29.50 9.25 -7.36
C HIS A 8 -28.05 9.76 -7.24
N VAL A 9 -27.09 8.99 -7.75
CA VAL A 9 -25.66 9.34 -7.77
C VAL A 9 -25.42 10.69 -8.44
N VAL A 10 -26.07 10.96 -9.59
CA VAL A 10 -25.94 12.22 -10.31
C VAL A 10 -26.47 13.42 -9.50
N VAL A 11 -27.60 13.25 -8.80
CA VAL A 11 -28.16 14.31 -7.93
C VAL A 11 -27.22 14.59 -6.76
N GLU A 12 -26.75 13.54 -6.08
CA GLU A 12 -25.85 13.65 -4.93
C GLU A 12 -24.54 14.33 -5.30
N LEU A 13 -23.92 13.93 -6.42
CA LEU A 13 -22.66 14.54 -6.87
C LEU A 13 -22.84 16.03 -7.22
N ARG A 14 -23.96 16.43 -7.82
CA ARG A 14 -24.23 17.86 -8.11
C ARG A 14 -24.44 18.68 -6.84
N GLN A 15 -25.16 18.12 -5.87
CA GLN A 15 -25.32 18.75 -4.56
C GLN A 15 -23.96 18.88 -3.86
N ALA A 16 -23.14 17.83 -3.91
CA ALA A 16 -21.80 17.84 -3.32
C ALA A 16 -20.87 18.88 -3.93
N ILE A 17 -20.92 19.06 -5.26
CA ILE A 17 -20.14 20.11 -5.94
C ILE A 17 -20.52 21.50 -5.40
N ASN A 18 -21.83 21.79 -5.31
CA ASN A 18 -22.30 23.09 -4.79
C ASN A 18 -21.95 23.27 -3.32
N ASP A 19 -22.27 22.29 -2.47
CA ASP A 19 -22.03 22.35 -1.03
C ASP A 19 -20.55 22.50 -0.66
N CYS A 20 -19.67 21.78 -1.36
CA CYS A 20 -18.23 21.86 -1.13
C CYS A 20 -17.65 23.16 -1.70
N SER A 21 -18.13 23.61 -2.87
CA SER A 21 -17.71 24.87 -3.48
C SER A 21 -18.08 26.08 -2.61
N ASP A 22 -19.31 26.12 -2.10
CA ASP A 22 -19.80 27.20 -1.23
C ASP A 22 -18.99 27.30 0.06
N ARG A 23 -18.41 26.18 0.51
CA ARG A 23 -17.56 26.07 1.70
C ARG A 23 -16.07 26.29 1.41
N GLY A 24 -15.68 26.55 0.16
CA GLY A 24 -14.29 26.74 -0.23
C GLY A 24 -13.44 25.45 -0.21
N LEU A 25 -14.09 24.28 -0.21
CA LEU A 25 -13.44 22.97 -0.29
C LEU A 25 -13.21 22.59 -1.75
N THR A 26 -12.29 23.30 -2.41
CA THR A 26 -12.10 23.22 -3.87
C THR A 26 -11.67 21.84 -4.33
N THR A 27 -10.86 21.11 -3.56
CA THR A 27 -10.39 19.76 -3.93
C THR A 27 -11.51 18.72 -3.87
N ALA A 28 -12.39 18.78 -2.87
CA ALA A 28 -13.57 17.91 -2.81
C ALA A 28 -14.56 18.22 -3.95
N ALA A 29 -14.79 19.51 -4.23
CA ALA A 29 -15.68 19.94 -5.29
C ALA A 29 -15.15 19.52 -6.68
N ASP A 30 -13.85 19.71 -6.93
CA ASP A 30 -13.20 19.34 -8.18
C ASP A 30 -13.26 17.83 -8.40
N TRP A 31 -12.90 17.04 -7.37
CA TRP A 31 -12.97 15.58 -7.43
C TRP A 31 -14.40 15.06 -7.68
N ALA A 32 -15.41 15.63 -7.01
CA ALA A 32 -16.81 15.27 -7.25
C ALA A 32 -17.25 15.65 -8.68
N SER A 33 -16.72 16.75 -9.21
CA SER A 33 -16.97 17.19 -10.58
C SER A 33 -16.31 16.28 -11.62
N GLU A 34 -15.09 15.81 -11.38
CA GLU A 34 -14.39 14.83 -12.22
C GLU A 34 -15.18 13.51 -12.26
N LEU A 35 -15.59 13.02 -11.10
CA LEU A 35 -16.40 11.79 -11.01
C LEU A 35 -17.75 11.96 -11.70
N LEU A 36 -18.42 13.10 -11.55
CA LEU A 36 -19.64 13.39 -12.30
C LEU A 36 -19.37 13.43 -13.80
N ASN A 37 -18.26 14.05 -14.23
CA ASN A 37 -17.88 14.15 -15.64
C ASN A 37 -17.52 12.82 -16.29
N SER A 38 -17.11 11.84 -15.49
CA SER A 38 -16.86 10.48 -15.98
C SER A 38 -18.11 9.74 -16.46
N ILE A 39 -19.31 10.15 -16.01
CA ILE A 39 -20.59 9.58 -16.46
C ILE A 39 -20.94 10.16 -17.84
N PRO A 40 -21.39 9.36 -18.82
CA PRO A 40 -21.82 9.85 -20.13
C PRO A 40 -22.86 10.98 -20.03
N TYR A 41 -22.73 12.01 -20.87
CA TYR A 41 -23.60 13.18 -20.83
C TYR A 41 -25.09 12.84 -21.06
N SER A 42 -25.36 11.85 -21.92
CA SER A 42 -26.72 11.33 -22.18
C SER A 42 -27.44 10.91 -20.89
N SER A 43 -26.72 10.28 -19.97
CA SER A 43 -27.23 9.81 -18.68
C SER A 43 -27.40 10.93 -17.65
N ARG A 44 -26.64 12.02 -17.76
CA ARG A 44 -26.67 13.15 -16.81
C ARG A 44 -27.68 14.24 -17.17
N ARG A 45 -27.90 14.47 -18.46
CA ARG A 45 -28.83 15.49 -18.98
C ARG A 45 -30.27 15.29 -18.50
N THR A 46 -30.69 14.04 -18.32
CA THR A 46 -32.07 13.67 -17.98
C THR A 46 -32.44 14.01 -16.54
N VAL A 47 -31.44 14.31 -15.70
CA VAL A 47 -31.61 14.70 -14.32
C VAL A 47 -31.51 16.23 -14.26
N PRO A 48 -32.56 16.99 -13.91
CA PRO A 48 -32.43 18.42 -13.64
C PRO A 48 -31.80 18.67 -12.26
N LEU A 49 -31.15 19.83 -12.09
CA LEU A 49 -30.84 20.33 -10.74
C LEU A 49 -32.17 20.61 -10.04
N ARG A 50 -32.42 19.99 -8.88
CA ARG A 50 -33.55 20.38 -8.03
C ARG A 50 -33.45 21.89 -7.79
N SER A 51 -34.49 22.65 -8.17
CA SER A 51 -34.64 24.03 -7.73
C SER A 51 -34.82 24.01 -6.22
N LEU A 52 -33.94 24.71 -5.50
CA LEU A 52 -34.10 24.98 -4.08
C LEU A 52 -35.38 25.81 -3.90
N SER A 53 -36.50 25.15 -3.58
CA SER A 53 -37.59 25.78 -2.86
C SER A 53 -37.21 25.80 -1.39
N ASN A 54 -37.29 26.98 -0.77
CA ASN A 54 -36.85 27.30 0.60
C ASN A 54 -37.56 26.53 1.74
N ASP A 55 -38.29 25.44 1.47
CA ASP A 55 -39.09 24.72 2.47
C ASP A 55 -38.63 23.28 2.77
N ASP A 56 -37.61 22.75 2.09
CA ASP A 56 -37.10 21.39 2.38
C ASP A 56 -35.77 21.44 3.13
N ALA A 57 -35.85 21.21 4.44
CA ALA A 57 -34.73 20.99 5.35
C ALA A 57 -33.95 19.70 5.00
N GLY A 58 -33.15 19.72 3.93
CA GLY A 58 -32.22 18.65 3.54
C GLY A 58 -32.88 17.29 3.25
N PRO A 59 -32.17 16.33 2.63
CA PRO A 59 -32.60 14.95 2.72
C PRO A 59 -32.39 14.51 4.17
N SER A 60 -33.46 14.50 4.96
CA SER A 60 -33.54 13.68 6.16
C SER A 60 -33.36 12.23 5.74
N PHE A 61 -32.16 11.68 5.92
CA PHE A 61 -31.94 10.24 5.87
C PHE A 61 -32.84 9.60 6.93
N PRO A 62 -33.84 8.78 6.58
CA PRO A 62 -34.69 8.17 7.58
C PRO A 62 -33.86 7.16 8.37
N LEU A 63 -33.71 7.42 9.68
CA LEU A 63 -33.36 6.39 10.65
C LEU A 63 -34.50 5.35 10.60
N GLN A 64 -34.30 4.24 9.89
CA GLN A 64 -35.22 3.11 9.99
C GLN A 64 -35.08 2.51 11.39
N SER A 65 -36.06 2.80 12.23
CA SER A 65 -36.34 2.08 13.47
C SER A 65 -36.61 0.61 13.15
N ALA A 66 -35.73 -0.28 13.59
CA ALA A 66 -35.96 -1.72 13.50
C ALA A 66 -37.16 -2.09 14.39
N SER A 67 -38.28 -2.49 13.76
CA SER A 67 -39.44 -3.04 14.45
C SER A 67 -39.15 -4.48 14.90
N THR A 68 -39.17 -4.65 16.21
CA THR A 68 -39.10 -5.87 17.00
C THR A 68 -40.23 -6.85 16.66
N SER A 69 -39.88 -8.12 16.46
CA SER A 69 -40.73 -9.25 16.84
C SER A 69 -39.86 -10.36 17.46
N THR A 70 -40.03 -10.52 18.76
CA THR A 70 -39.50 -11.60 19.63
C THR A 70 -40.38 -12.85 19.57
N PRO A 71 -40.08 -13.97 20.26
CA PRO A 71 -38.79 -14.64 20.55
C PRO A 71 -38.85 -16.18 20.38
N ILE A 72 -37.70 -16.87 20.36
CA ILE A 72 -37.56 -18.22 20.96
C ILE A 72 -36.22 -18.28 21.72
N ARG A 73 -36.30 -18.50 23.03
CA ARG A 73 -35.22 -18.92 23.95
C ARG A 73 -35.53 -20.37 24.36
N PRO A 74 -34.55 -21.24 24.67
CA PRO A 74 -33.90 -21.29 26.00
C PRO A 74 -32.39 -21.68 25.91
N SER A 75 -31.49 -21.71 26.90
CA SER A 75 -31.51 -21.64 28.38
C SER A 75 -30.07 -21.53 28.92
N VAL A 76 -29.90 -20.69 29.96
CA VAL A 76 -29.15 -20.94 31.23
C VAL A 76 -27.62 -21.11 31.22
N SER A 77 -26.87 -20.11 31.72
CA SER A 77 -26.36 -20.04 33.11
C SER A 77 -25.43 -18.83 33.35
N ASN A 78 -25.68 -18.13 34.46
CA ASN A 78 -25.04 -16.95 35.07
C ASN A 78 -23.55 -17.19 35.50
N PRO A 79 -22.72 -16.17 35.89
CA PRO A 79 -23.12 -15.00 36.72
C PRO A 79 -22.41 -13.62 36.53
N ASN A 80 -23.15 -12.58 36.91
CA ASN A 80 -22.78 -11.34 37.61
C ASN A 80 -21.53 -10.53 37.19
N ILE A 81 -21.75 -9.52 36.32
CA ILE A 81 -21.25 -8.15 36.49
C ILE A 81 -22.42 -7.23 36.12
N SER A 82 -22.96 -6.48 37.09
CA SER A 82 -24.11 -5.60 36.91
C SER A 82 -23.70 -4.32 36.17
N ALA A 83 -24.15 -4.20 34.91
CA ALA A 83 -24.23 -2.98 34.15
C ALA A 83 -25.56 -2.29 34.47
N GLU A 84 -25.58 -1.42 35.48
CA GLU A 84 -26.67 -0.48 35.72
C GLU A 84 -26.10 0.93 35.70
N SER A 85 -26.11 1.54 34.51
CA SER A 85 -26.29 2.98 34.30
C SER A 85 -26.26 3.26 32.79
N ALA A 86 -27.28 2.79 32.08
CA ALA A 86 -27.56 3.22 30.71
C ALA A 86 -29.08 3.41 30.54
N MET A 87 -29.47 4.69 30.53
CA MET A 87 -30.62 5.27 29.83
C MET A 87 -31.99 4.62 30.01
N GLU A 88 -32.74 5.10 31.01
CA GLU A 88 -34.16 5.41 30.78
C GLU A 88 -34.22 6.84 30.22
N LEU A 89 -34.55 6.95 28.93
CA LEU A 89 -34.94 8.22 28.31
C LEU A 89 -36.39 8.49 28.73
N THR A 90 -36.59 9.38 29.70
CA THR A 90 -37.89 9.96 29.99
C THR A 90 -38.27 10.94 28.89
N ASP A 91 -39.50 10.85 28.38
CA ASP A 91 -40.13 11.68 27.35
C ASP A 91 -40.28 13.19 27.69
N ASP A 92 -39.45 13.72 28.59
CA ASP A 92 -39.53 15.10 29.10
C ASP A 92 -38.40 16.03 28.61
N ASP A 93 -37.49 15.55 27.76
CA ASP A 93 -36.46 16.38 27.09
C ASP A 93 -36.87 16.76 25.65
N ALA A 94 -38.10 17.24 25.49
CA ALA A 94 -38.49 17.97 24.29
C ALA A 94 -37.72 19.31 24.24
N VAL A 95 -36.49 19.27 23.72
CA VAL A 95 -35.72 20.47 23.37
C VAL A 95 -36.61 21.36 22.49
N PRO A 96 -36.77 22.65 22.77
CA PRO A 96 -37.56 23.53 21.92
C PRO A 96 -36.95 23.57 20.51
N MET A 97 -37.55 22.85 19.56
CA MET A 97 -37.35 23.08 18.13
C MET A 97 -37.94 24.44 17.80
N ASN A 98 -37.16 25.50 18.03
CA ASN A 98 -37.26 26.83 17.42
C ASN A 98 -36.14 27.72 18.00
N LEU A 99 -34.88 27.39 17.68
CA LEU A 99 -33.83 28.41 17.63
C LEU A 99 -33.87 28.92 16.19
N GLU A 100 -34.38 30.13 15.98
CA GLU A 100 -34.19 30.87 14.74
C GLU A 100 -32.70 30.81 14.40
N ILE A 101 -32.34 30.08 13.35
CA ILE A 101 -30.98 30.09 12.85
C ILE A 101 -30.79 31.51 12.34
N GLU A 102 -30.01 32.35 13.04
CA GLU A 102 -29.65 33.67 12.54
C GLU A 102 -29.09 33.49 11.13
N GLU A 103 -29.87 33.92 10.13
CA GLU A 103 -29.46 33.87 8.74
C GLU A 103 -28.38 34.94 8.55
N ASP A 104 -27.20 34.48 8.12
CA ASP A 104 -26.11 35.38 7.80
C ASP A 104 -26.45 36.20 6.55
N ASP A 105 -25.95 37.44 6.49
CA ASP A 105 -26.04 38.26 5.29
C ASP A 105 -25.41 37.52 4.08
N PRO A 106 -26.20 37.17 3.05
CA PRO A 106 -25.72 36.41 1.89
C PRO A 106 -24.66 37.18 1.09
N ASP A 107 -24.70 38.52 1.11
CA ASP A 107 -23.72 39.36 0.41
C ASP A 107 -22.36 39.28 1.09
N SER A 108 -22.34 39.26 2.42
CA SER A 108 -21.14 39.05 3.23
C SER A 108 -20.51 37.68 2.98
N ILE A 109 -21.31 36.61 2.93
CA ILE A 109 -20.83 35.25 2.59
C ILE A 109 -20.25 35.23 1.17
N ARG A 110 -20.96 35.77 0.18
CA ARG A 110 -20.52 35.77 -1.22
C ARG A 110 -19.22 36.56 -1.41
N ARG A 111 -19.09 37.69 -0.71
CA ARG A 111 -17.85 38.47 -0.66
C ARG A 111 -16.71 37.65 -0.07
N ALA A 112 -16.94 36.98 1.06
CA ALA A 112 -15.93 36.15 1.71
C ALA A 112 -15.47 34.97 0.82
N GLN A 113 -16.40 34.30 0.13
CA GLN A 113 -16.09 33.25 -0.85
C GLN A 113 -15.23 33.78 -2.00
N GLY A 114 -15.55 34.96 -2.55
CA GLY A 114 -14.75 35.60 -3.59
C GLY A 114 -13.32 35.96 -3.12
N LEU A 115 -13.16 36.39 -1.86
CA LEU A 115 -11.85 36.65 -1.25
C LEU A 115 -11.06 35.35 -1.04
N LEU A 116 -11.72 34.27 -0.61
CA LEU A 116 -11.11 32.95 -0.46
C LEU A 116 -10.65 32.37 -1.79
N ALA A 117 -11.43 32.52 -2.86
CA ALA A 117 -11.03 32.11 -4.21
C ALA A 117 -9.76 32.82 -4.69
N ARG A 118 -9.52 34.06 -4.23
CA ARG A 118 -8.29 34.83 -4.50
C ARG A 118 -7.15 34.56 -3.50
N ARG A 119 -7.34 33.62 -2.56
CA ARG A 119 -6.42 33.29 -1.46
C ARG A 119 -6.16 34.45 -0.49
N GLU A 120 -7.06 35.42 -0.40
CA GLU A 120 -6.99 36.55 0.54
C GLU A 120 -7.61 36.21 1.90
N ILE A 121 -7.00 35.25 2.61
CA ILE A 121 -7.57 34.60 3.82
C ILE A 121 -7.85 35.60 4.95
N LEU A 122 -6.96 36.57 5.19
CA LEU A 122 -7.10 37.57 6.26
C LEU A 122 -8.35 38.45 6.06
N ARG A 123 -8.53 38.95 4.83
CA ARG A 123 -9.68 39.79 4.48
C ARG A 123 -10.99 39.01 4.55
N ALA A 124 -10.97 37.74 4.15
CA ALA A 124 -12.13 36.86 4.28
C ALA A 124 -12.52 36.65 5.75
N ALA A 125 -11.54 36.42 6.63
CA ALA A 125 -11.79 36.25 8.06
C ALA A 125 -12.41 37.51 8.70
N ASP A 126 -12.00 38.70 8.28
CA ASP A 126 -12.57 39.97 8.77
C ASP A 126 -14.04 40.15 8.39
N VAL A 127 -14.41 39.78 7.16
CA VAL A 127 -15.81 39.81 6.69
C VAL A 127 -16.67 38.81 7.46
N LEU A 128 -16.11 37.66 7.84
CA LEU A 128 -16.85 36.56 8.49
C LEU A 128 -16.95 36.65 10.02
N ARG A 129 -16.40 37.68 10.67
CA ARG A 129 -16.36 37.77 12.15
C ARG A 129 -17.74 37.71 12.80
N GLY A 130 -18.73 38.34 12.18
CA GLY A 130 -20.11 38.44 12.70
C GLY A 130 -21.02 37.28 12.31
N CYS A 131 -20.59 36.40 11.39
CA CYS A 131 -21.45 35.34 10.87
C CYS A 131 -21.64 34.21 11.90
N LYS A 132 -22.89 33.80 12.11
CA LYS A 132 -23.32 32.75 13.04
C LYS A 132 -24.15 31.65 12.39
N GLY A 133 -24.69 31.87 11.18
CA GLY A 133 -25.39 30.85 10.40
C GLY A 133 -24.49 29.66 10.07
N ARG A 134 -25.09 28.52 9.66
CA ARG A 134 -24.35 27.25 9.49
C ARG A 134 -23.15 27.37 8.55
N LEU A 135 -23.36 27.98 7.38
CA LEU A 135 -22.32 28.20 6.38
C LEU A 135 -21.29 29.24 6.84
N GLY A 136 -21.73 30.37 7.38
CA GLY A 136 -20.84 31.42 7.85
C GLY A 136 -19.99 31.00 9.04
N ARG A 137 -20.56 30.24 9.99
CA ARG A 137 -19.82 29.62 11.10
C ARG A 137 -18.72 28.69 10.61
N PHE A 138 -19.03 27.80 9.66
CA PHE A 138 -18.01 26.93 9.05
C PHE A 138 -16.91 27.74 8.38
N LEU A 139 -17.26 28.68 7.50
CA LEU A 139 -16.28 29.51 6.78
C LEU A 139 -15.43 30.34 7.74
N ARG A 140 -16.01 30.91 8.80
CA ARG A 140 -15.29 31.68 9.83
C ARG A 140 -14.24 30.83 10.54
N LEU A 141 -14.61 29.62 10.97
CA LEU A 141 -13.69 28.71 11.64
C LEU A 141 -12.62 28.16 10.68
N TYR A 142 -13.03 27.82 9.46
CA TYR A 142 -12.11 27.32 8.43
C TYR A 142 -11.10 28.38 8.01
N THR A 143 -11.51 29.64 7.80
CA THR A 143 -10.60 30.75 7.48
C THR A 143 -9.63 31.05 8.61
N ARG A 144 -10.08 31.00 9.88
CA ARG A 144 -9.19 31.12 11.05
C ARG A 144 -8.18 29.98 11.11
N TYR A 145 -8.61 28.75 10.84
CA TYR A 145 -7.69 27.61 10.73
C TYR A 145 -6.63 27.85 9.65
N LEU A 146 -7.04 28.16 8.41
CA LEU A 146 -6.12 28.41 7.30
C LEU A 146 -5.14 29.56 7.59
N MET A 147 -5.61 30.61 8.26
CA MET A 147 -4.77 31.72 8.70
C MET A 147 -3.72 31.27 9.73
N SER A 148 -4.15 30.54 10.76
CA SER A 148 -3.27 30.06 11.81
C SER A 148 -2.21 29.07 11.28
N ASP A 149 -2.58 28.18 10.35
CA ASP A 149 -1.67 27.22 9.71
C ASP A 149 -0.62 27.96 8.87
N LYS A 150 -1.05 28.95 8.07
CA LYS A 150 -0.15 29.79 7.28
C LYS A 150 0.86 30.55 8.14
N PHE A 151 0.41 31.15 9.25
CA PHE A 151 1.32 31.86 10.15
C PHE A 151 2.32 30.92 10.84
N ALA A 152 1.89 29.71 11.19
CA ALA A 152 2.80 28.71 11.75
C ALA A 152 3.87 28.29 10.72
N ASP A 153 3.47 28.08 9.46
CA ASP A 153 4.39 27.78 8.36
C ASP A 153 5.36 28.93 8.07
N ASP A 154 4.89 30.18 8.02
CA ASP A 154 5.73 31.36 7.75
C ASP A 154 6.78 31.56 8.85
N ARG A 155 6.40 31.45 10.13
CA ARG A 155 7.33 31.50 11.28
C ARG A 155 8.37 30.40 11.19
N TRP A 156 7.93 29.18 10.89
CA TRP A 156 8.83 28.04 10.77
C TRP A 156 9.81 28.20 9.60
N ASN A 157 9.34 28.68 8.43
CA ASN A 157 10.18 28.92 7.27
C ASN A 157 11.26 29.99 7.56
N ALA A 158 10.91 31.05 8.31
CA ALA A 158 11.86 32.06 8.75
C ALA A 158 12.94 31.49 9.69
N ASP A 159 12.58 30.58 10.59
CA ASP A 159 13.51 29.89 11.48
C ASP A 159 14.45 28.92 10.75
N GLN A 160 13.96 28.28 9.67
CA GLN A 160 14.74 27.34 8.84
C GLN A 160 15.83 28.04 8.03
N TYR A 161 15.55 29.22 7.48
CA TYR A 161 16.54 29.99 6.72
C TYR A 161 17.79 30.29 7.58
N ASN A 162 17.63 30.35 8.90
CA ASN A 162 18.69 30.63 9.86
C ASN A 162 19.39 29.38 10.42
N LYS A 163 18.96 28.14 10.09
CA LYS A 163 19.51 26.91 10.68
C LYS A 163 19.86 25.86 9.62
N ALA A 164 21.08 25.32 9.70
CA ALA A 164 21.57 24.24 8.83
C ALA A 164 20.89 22.87 9.04
N LYS A 165 19.98 22.74 10.02
CA LYS A 165 19.27 21.51 10.36
C LYS A 165 17.76 21.73 10.31
N TRP A 166 17.04 20.85 9.63
CA TRP A 166 15.58 20.84 9.56
C TRP A 166 14.97 20.74 10.98
N THR A 167 14.32 21.79 11.46
CA THR A 167 13.52 21.78 12.70
C THR A 167 12.24 20.93 12.57
N PRO A 168 11.66 20.45 13.69
CA PRO A 168 10.38 19.69 13.70
C PRO A 168 9.22 20.47 13.08
N ALA A 169 8.16 19.80 12.64
CA ALA A 169 6.99 20.40 11.97
C ALA A 169 6.41 21.61 12.73
N PRO A 170 5.83 22.61 12.01
CA PRO A 170 5.25 23.79 12.64
C PRO A 170 4.18 23.42 13.66
N VAL A 171 4.25 24.02 14.85
CA VAL A 171 3.23 23.86 15.90
C VAL A 171 2.29 25.06 15.81
N ASN A 172 1.00 24.76 15.68
CA ASN A 172 -0.04 25.78 15.67
C ASN A 172 -0.68 25.87 17.06
N ASP A 173 -0.38 26.94 17.78
CA ASP A 173 -0.82 27.15 19.16
C ASP A 173 -2.34 27.37 19.28
N GLN A 174 -3.01 27.78 18.20
CA GLN A 174 -4.44 28.10 18.20
C GLN A 174 -5.36 26.89 17.95
N LEU A 175 -4.80 25.69 17.73
CA LEU A 175 -5.60 24.50 17.41
C LEU A 175 -6.57 24.13 18.54
N ASN A 176 -6.10 24.14 19.79
CA ASN A 176 -6.94 23.76 20.94
C ASN A 176 -8.09 24.76 21.17
N ASP A 177 -7.83 26.05 20.95
CA ASP A 177 -8.86 27.09 21.06
C ASP A 177 -9.96 26.89 20.01
N LEU A 178 -9.58 26.59 18.77
CA LEU A 178 -10.53 26.28 17.69
C LEU A 178 -11.32 25.00 17.96
N ILE A 179 -10.68 23.96 18.50
CA ILE A 179 -11.36 22.70 18.89
C ILE A 179 -12.41 22.98 19.98
N ASN A 180 -12.07 23.79 20.98
CA ASN A 180 -12.98 24.16 22.06
C ASN A 180 -14.15 25.01 21.56
N GLU A 181 -13.92 25.95 20.63
CA GLU A 181 -14.98 26.78 20.03
C GLU A 181 -15.97 25.96 19.17
N ILE A 182 -15.50 24.88 18.55
CA ILE A 182 -16.37 23.96 17.79
C ILE A 182 -17.28 23.16 18.73
N GLY A 183 -16.75 22.69 19.86
CA GLY A 183 -17.51 21.90 20.85
C GLY A 183 -17.94 20.53 20.30
N SER A 184 -19.23 20.18 20.48
CA SER A 184 -19.87 18.96 19.96
C SER A 184 -20.88 19.30 18.85
N PRO A 185 -20.42 19.59 17.62
CA PRO A 185 -21.33 19.97 16.54
C PRO A 185 -22.10 18.75 16.02
N SER A 186 -23.38 18.93 15.70
CA SER A 186 -24.16 17.95 14.92
C SER A 186 -23.96 18.12 13.41
N GLU A 187 -23.37 19.23 12.97
CA GLU A 187 -23.22 19.55 11.54
C GLU A 187 -22.07 18.77 10.89
N PRO A 188 -22.28 18.14 9.71
CA PRO A 188 -21.28 17.28 9.09
C PRO A 188 -19.96 18.01 8.79
N PHE A 189 -20.02 19.21 8.22
CA PHE A 189 -18.81 19.95 7.85
C PHE A 189 -18.03 20.48 9.05
N LEU A 190 -18.69 20.79 10.17
CA LEU A 190 -18.01 21.15 11.41
C LEU A 190 -17.36 19.93 12.08
N LEU A 191 -17.99 18.75 12.00
CA LEU A 191 -17.38 17.49 12.42
C LEU A 191 -16.13 17.17 11.59
N PHE A 192 -16.19 17.37 10.26
CA PHE A 192 -15.03 17.27 9.38
C PHE A 192 -13.90 18.23 9.78
N LEU A 193 -14.21 19.51 10.00
CA LEU A 193 -13.21 20.50 10.44
C LEU A 193 -12.60 20.12 11.81
N LYS A 194 -13.43 19.65 12.75
CA LYS A 194 -12.96 19.14 14.05
C LYS A 194 -12.02 17.95 13.88
N GLY A 195 -12.34 17.02 12.98
CA GLY A 195 -11.49 15.88 12.64
C GLY A 195 -10.10 16.30 12.17
N ILE A 196 -10.01 17.28 11.27
CA ILE A 196 -8.72 17.84 10.81
C ILE A 196 -7.94 18.45 11.98
N LEU A 197 -8.58 19.28 12.80
CA LEU A 197 -7.93 19.96 13.91
C LEU A 197 -7.41 18.96 14.96
N LEU A 198 -8.21 17.94 15.30
CA LEU A 198 -7.83 16.88 16.23
C LEU A 198 -6.66 16.05 15.70
N PHE A 199 -6.65 15.74 14.40
CA PHE A 199 -5.54 15.03 13.76
C PHE A 199 -4.24 15.86 13.84
N ARG A 200 -4.30 17.15 13.52
CA ARG A 200 -3.15 18.08 13.65
C ARG A 200 -2.70 18.24 15.11
N ALA A 201 -3.63 18.18 16.07
CA ALA A 201 -3.34 18.18 17.49
C ALA A 201 -2.84 16.82 18.04
N LYS A 202 -2.58 15.82 17.17
CA LYS A 202 -2.14 14.46 17.50
C LYS A 202 -3.13 13.65 18.35
N LYS A 203 -4.41 14.06 18.38
CA LYS A 203 -5.51 13.34 19.03
C LYS A 203 -6.23 12.42 18.03
N ARG A 204 -5.52 11.37 17.58
CA ARG A 204 -5.95 10.48 16.49
C ARG A 204 -7.30 9.78 16.75
N ALA A 205 -7.53 9.24 17.95
CA ALA A 205 -8.74 8.48 18.25
C ALA A 205 -10.01 9.36 18.16
N GLU A 206 -9.97 10.54 18.77
CA GLU A 206 -11.06 11.52 18.69
C GLU A 206 -11.26 12.03 17.24
N ALA A 207 -10.17 12.17 16.48
CA ALA A 207 -10.24 12.55 15.07
C ALA A 207 -10.97 11.50 14.22
N LEU A 208 -10.66 10.22 14.41
CA LEU A 208 -11.33 9.10 13.74
C LEU A 208 -12.84 9.11 13.99
N GLU A 209 -13.25 9.27 15.25
CA GLU A 209 -14.66 9.32 15.62
C GLU A 209 -15.39 10.49 14.96
N ALA A 210 -14.83 11.70 15.03
CA ALA A 210 -15.42 12.89 14.41
C ALA A 210 -15.55 12.76 12.88
N LEU A 211 -14.54 12.18 12.22
CA LEU A 211 -14.57 11.95 10.77
C LEU A 211 -15.61 10.91 10.38
N ILE A 212 -15.74 9.81 11.13
CA ILE A 212 -16.75 8.77 10.86
C ILE A 212 -18.16 9.32 11.05
N LEU A 213 -18.40 10.12 12.10
CA LEU A 213 -19.68 10.79 12.31
C LEU A 213 -20.00 11.77 11.17
N SER A 214 -19.00 12.54 10.71
CA SER A 214 -19.15 13.41 9.53
C SER A 214 -19.54 12.60 8.29
N LEU A 215 -18.90 11.45 8.04
CA LEU A 215 -19.16 10.64 6.85
C LEU A 215 -20.51 9.95 6.87
N ARG A 216 -20.98 9.53 8.05
CA ARG A 216 -22.34 8.96 8.21
C ARG A 216 -23.41 9.99 7.89
N ALA A 217 -23.19 11.25 8.26
CA ALA A 217 -24.12 12.33 7.99
C ALA A 217 -23.99 12.90 6.56
N TYR A 218 -22.77 12.93 6.00
CA TYR A 218 -22.51 13.43 4.65
C TYR A 218 -21.39 12.65 3.93
N PRO A 219 -21.72 11.58 3.19
CA PRO A 219 -20.73 10.71 2.54
C PRO A 219 -20.00 11.34 1.34
N CYS A 220 -20.55 12.38 0.71
CA CYS A 220 -20.01 12.89 -0.56
C CYS A 220 -18.80 13.85 -0.43
N ASN A 221 -18.35 14.16 0.79
CA ASN A 221 -17.15 14.97 1.00
C ASN A 221 -15.87 14.11 0.87
N TRP A 222 -15.27 14.09 -0.33
CA TRP A 222 -14.05 13.33 -0.59
C TRP A 222 -12.86 13.74 0.31
N SER A 223 -12.74 15.01 0.67
CA SER A 223 -11.66 15.45 1.58
C SER A 223 -11.76 14.78 2.94
N CYS A 224 -12.97 14.47 3.43
CA CYS A 224 -13.16 13.73 4.68
C CYS A 224 -12.64 12.30 4.59
N TRP A 225 -12.86 11.62 3.45
CA TRP A 225 -12.31 10.29 3.19
C TRP A 225 -10.78 10.30 3.12
N LEU A 226 -10.19 11.31 2.45
CA LEU A 226 -8.73 11.45 2.39
C LEU A 226 -8.13 11.65 3.79
N GLN A 227 -8.73 12.50 4.63
CA GLN A 227 -8.28 12.70 6.01
C GLN A 227 -8.46 11.44 6.86
N LEU A 228 -9.55 10.69 6.67
CA LEU A 228 -9.76 9.41 7.34
C LEU A 228 -8.65 8.41 6.97
N GLY A 229 -8.25 8.35 5.69
CA GLY A 229 -7.17 7.47 5.24
C GLY A 229 -5.82 7.79 5.91
N LEU A 230 -5.51 9.07 6.12
CA LEU A 230 -4.32 9.49 6.88
C LEU A 230 -4.36 9.04 8.35
N CYS A 231 -5.55 8.87 8.91
CA CYS A 231 -5.78 8.41 10.28
C CYS A 231 -5.85 6.89 10.42
N ILE A 232 -5.52 6.08 9.41
CA ILE A 232 -5.58 4.60 9.49
C ILE A 232 -4.20 4.03 9.23
N ASP A 233 -3.62 3.29 10.17
CA ASP A 233 -2.19 2.90 10.08
C ASP A 233 -2.01 1.41 9.77
N SER A 234 -3.05 0.59 10.02
CA SER A 234 -2.97 -0.86 9.91
C SER A 234 -4.14 -1.45 9.14
N VAL A 235 -3.90 -2.60 8.52
CA VAL A 235 -4.93 -3.38 7.82
C VAL A 235 -6.03 -3.83 8.79
N GLU A 236 -5.66 -4.28 9.99
CA GLU A 236 -6.61 -4.75 11.02
C GLU A 236 -7.55 -3.63 11.51
N GLU A 237 -7.03 -2.43 11.68
CA GLU A 237 -7.83 -1.25 12.01
C GLU A 237 -8.78 -0.91 10.85
N PHE A 238 -8.29 -0.93 9.61
CA PHE A 238 -9.12 -0.70 8.44
C PHE A 238 -10.29 -1.69 8.36
N THR A 239 -10.05 -2.99 8.56
CA THR A 239 -11.09 -4.03 8.56
C THR A 239 -12.14 -3.80 9.65
N ARG A 240 -11.73 -3.39 10.86
CA ARG A 240 -12.67 -3.07 11.95
C ARG A 240 -13.51 -1.82 11.63
N LEU A 241 -12.88 -0.79 11.06
CA LEU A 241 -13.54 0.45 10.70
C LEU A 241 -14.52 0.28 9.54
N GLN A 242 -14.28 -0.67 8.63
CA GLN A 242 -15.15 -0.92 7.48
C GLN A 242 -16.61 -1.21 7.89
N ALA A 243 -16.82 -1.88 9.02
CA ALA A 243 -18.15 -2.15 9.56
C ALA A 243 -18.88 -0.89 10.07
N LEU A 244 -18.15 0.19 10.37
CA LEU A 244 -18.69 1.45 10.88
C LEU A 244 -18.97 2.47 9.77
N LEU A 245 -18.44 2.25 8.57
CA LEU A 245 -18.59 3.16 7.44
C LEU A 245 -19.97 3.05 6.79
N PRO A 246 -20.51 4.14 6.23
CA PRO A 246 -21.80 4.10 5.54
C PRO A 246 -21.74 3.19 4.30
N SER A 247 -22.84 2.49 4.00
CA SER A 247 -22.98 1.74 2.75
C SER A 247 -23.21 2.70 1.59
N HIS A 248 -22.14 3.09 0.90
CA HIS A 248 -22.18 4.09 -0.17
C HIS A 248 -21.13 3.80 -1.26
N PHE A 249 -21.31 4.32 -2.48
CA PHE A 249 -20.32 4.13 -3.56
C PHE A 249 -18.98 4.80 -3.22
N MET A 250 -19.01 5.92 -2.49
CA MET A 250 -17.79 6.58 -1.96
C MET A 250 -17.00 5.67 -1.03
N THR A 251 -17.68 4.86 -0.22
CA THR A 251 -17.04 3.86 0.65
C THR A 251 -16.31 2.80 -0.16
N ARG A 252 -16.88 2.38 -1.31
CA ARG A 252 -16.20 1.44 -2.23
C ARG A 252 -14.95 2.06 -2.85
N ILE A 253 -15.03 3.31 -3.31
CA ILE A 253 -13.87 4.06 -3.84
C ILE A 253 -12.78 4.22 -2.78
N PHE A 254 -13.18 4.60 -1.55
CA PHE A 254 -12.26 4.70 -0.42
C PHE A 254 -11.62 3.35 -0.08
N THR A 255 -12.41 2.27 -0.10
CA THR A 255 -11.91 0.92 0.16
C THR A 255 -10.84 0.53 -0.84
N ILE A 256 -11.06 0.76 -2.14
CA ILE A 256 -10.05 0.53 -3.17
C ILE A 256 -8.78 1.33 -2.87
N LYS A 257 -8.91 2.64 -2.63
CA LYS A 257 -7.76 3.50 -2.33
C LYS A 257 -6.96 2.98 -1.13
N MET A 258 -7.64 2.58 -0.05
CA MET A 258 -7.01 2.06 1.16
C MET A 258 -6.38 0.69 0.94
N SER A 259 -7.02 -0.21 0.20
CA SER A 259 -6.46 -1.52 -0.17
C SER A 259 -5.14 -1.37 -0.94
N VAL A 260 -5.07 -0.38 -1.82
CA VAL A 260 -3.86 -0.04 -2.58
C VAL A 260 -2.77 0.58 -1.70
N GLU A 261 -3.13 1.51 -0.81
CA GLU A 261 -2.17 2.18 0.08
C GLU A 261 -1.62 1.26 1.18
N LEU A 262 -2.44 0.35 1.72
CA LEU A 262 -2.07 -0.59 2.77
C LEU A 262 -1.51 -1.92 2.23
N PHE A 263 -1.43 -2.08 0.90
CA PHE A 263 -0.91 -3.27 0.24
C PHE A 263 -1.59 -4.57 0.72
N THR A 264 -2.92 -4.56 0.81
CA THR A 264 -3.69 -5.72 1.24
C THR A 264 -3.54 -6.89 0.27
N ALA A 265 -3.50 -8.12 0.77
CA ALA A 265 -3.23 -9.34 0.00
C ALA A 265 -4.25 -9.64 -1.13
N THR A 266 -5.41 -8.99 -1.14
CA THR A 266 -6.48 -9.22 -2.12
C THR A 266 -6.44 -8.18 -3.26
N LEU A 267 -5.31 -8.12 -3.98
CA LEU A 267 -5.17 -7.19 -5.11
C LEU A 267 -6.07 -7.58 -6.30
N GLU A 268 -6.30 -8.87 -6.53
CA GLU A 268 -7.25 -9.36 -7.55
C GLU A 268 -8.69 -8.90 -7.29
N ASN A 269 -9.21 -9.12 -6.08
CA ASN A 269 -10.53 -8.59 -5.68
C ASN A 269 -10.59 -7.06 -5.79
N THR A 270 -9.46 -6.38 -5.60
CA THR A 270 -9.38 -4.92 -5.75
C THR A 270 -9.50 -4.51 -7.23
N LEU A 271 -8.91 -5.27 -8.16
CA LEU A 271 -9.08 -5.05 -9.60
C LEU A 271 -10.54 -5.23 -10.02
N GLU A 272 -11.21 -6.30 -9.59
CA GLU A 272 -12.63 -6.53 -9.86
C GLU A 272 -13.49 -5.39 -9.28
N ALA A 273 -13.21 -4.96 -8.06
CA ALA A 273 -13.90 -3.83 -7.43
C ALA A 273 -13.70 -2.52 -8.20
N VAL A 274 -12.52 -2.29 -8.78
CA VAL A 274 -12.26 -1.13 -9.64
C VAL A 274 -13.02 -1.25 -10.96
N ASP A 275 -13.03 -2.42 -11.59
CA ASP A 275 -13.71 -2.63 -12.86
C ASP A 275 -15.22 -2.45 -12.75
N THR A 276 -15.84 -2.97 -11.69
CA THR A 276 -17.27 -2.73 -11.40
C THR A 276 -17.60 -1.25 -11.17
N LEU A 277 -16.67 -0.44 -10.67
CA LEU A 277 -16.86 1.01 -10.56
C LEU A 277 -16.62 1.72 -11.89
N LEU A 278 -15.68 1.25 -12.70
CA LEU A 278 -15.44 1.79 -14.05
C LEU A 278 -16.63 1.51 -14.99
N GLU A 279 -17.42 0.46 -14.78
CA GLU A 279 -18.70 0.28 -15.49
C GLU A 279 -19.67 1.45 -15.23
N THR A 280 -19.66 2.01 -14.02
CA THR A 280 -20.49 3.17 -13.64
C THR A 280 -19.83 4.50 -14.02
N PHE A 281 -18.50 4.57 -13.90
CA PHE A 281 -17.66 5.77 -14.06
C PHE A 281 -16.55 5.55 -15.10
N PRO A 282 -16.89 5.32 -16.39
CA PRO A 282 -15.94 4.80 -17.38
C PRO A 282 -14.80 5.74 -17.73
N ALA A 283 -15.04 7.06 -17.70
CA ALA A 283 -14.05 8.06 -18.04
C ALA A 283 -13.33 8.65 -16.81
N SER A 284 -13.39 7.99 -15.63
CA SER A 284 -12.75 8.49 -14.42
C SER A 284 -11.23 8.26 -14.48
N SER A 285 -10.46 9.34 -14.60
CA SER A 285 -8.99 9.27 -14.59
C SER A 285 -8.47 8.80 -13.23
N PHE A 286 -9.08 9.25 -12.12
CA PHE A 286 -8.76 8.77 -10.78
C PHE A 286 -8.87 7.25 -10.63
N LEU A 287 -9.98 6.64 -11.03
CA LEU A 287 -10.18 5.18 -10.90
C LEU A 287 -9.22 4.40 -11.80
N LYS A 288 -8.97 4.89 -13.02
CA LYS A 288 -7.94 4.31 -13.90
C LYS A 288 -6.55 4.40 -13.28
N ALA A 289 -6.20 5.52 -12.64
CA ALA A 289 -4.92 5.67 -11.94
C ALA A 289 -4.79 4.70 -10.76
N GLN A 290 -5.88 4.47 -9.99
CA GLN A 290 -5.90 3.42 -8.96
C GLN A 290 -5.70 2.03 -9.56
N LYS A 291 -6.34 1.72 -10.70
CA LYS A 291 -6.13 0.45 -11.44
C LYS A 291 -4.66 0.28 -11.86
N ALA A 292 -4.06 1.32 -12.43
CA ALA A 292 -2.66 1.31 -12.83
C ALA A 292 -1.72 1.12 -11.63
N LEU A 293 -2.04 1.71 -10.47
CA LEU A 293 -1.27 1.52 -9.24
C LEU A 293 -1.39 0.09 -8.69
N VAL A 294 -2.55 -0.58 -8.85
CA VAL A 294 -2.69 -2.00 -8.54
C VAL A 294 -1.78 -2.85 -9.43
N PHE A 295 -1.81 -2.64 -10.76
CA PHE A 295 -0.90 -3.34 -11.68
C PHE A 295 0.58 -3.07 -11.37
N PHE A 296 0.92 -1.83 -11.02
CA PHE A 296 2.27 -1.49 -10.58
C PHE A 296 2.68 -2.25 -9.31
N ASN A 297 1.75 -2.43 -8.36
CA ASN A 297 2.00 -3.22 -7.14
C ASN A 297 2.13 -4.73 -7.41
N ILE A 298 1.41 -5.26 -8.40
CA ILE A 298 1.53 -6.64 -8.92
C ILE A 298 2.76 -6.80 -9.83
N ARG A 299 3.46 -5.71 -10.15
CA ARG A 299 4.62 -5.61 -11.06
C ARG A 299 4.33 -5.84 -12.54
N GLU A 300 3.07 -5.85 -12.94
CA GLU A 300 2.65 -5.77 -14.35
C GLU A 300 2.77 -4.33 -14.86
N CYS A 301 4.01 -3.84 -14.94
CA CYS A 301 4.29 -2.44 -15.26
C CYS A 301 3.88 -2.06 -16.68
N GLU A 302 3.84 -3.02 -17.61
CA GLU A 302 3.40 -2.77 -19.00
C GLU A 302 1.91 -2.43 -19.09
N GLU A 303 1.04 -3.14 -18.35
CA GLU A 303 -0.38 -2.82 -18.30
C GLU A 303 -0.63 -1.48 -17.57
N ALA A 304 0.13 -1.22 -16.50
CA ALA A 304 0.10 0.08 -15.83
C ALA A 304 0.47 1.23 -16.80
N GLU A 305 1.51 1.05 -17.62
CA GLU A 305 1.90 2.02 -18.64
C GLU A 305 0.78 2.28 -19.67
N ARG A 306 0.12 1.23 -20.17
CA ARG A 306 -0.99 1.37 -21.12
C ARG A 306 -2.13 2.20 -20.54
N ILE A 307 -2.49 1.95 -19.28
CA ILE A 307 -3.55 2.70 -18.60
C ILE A 307 -3.15 4.17 -18.42
N PHE A 308 -1.91 4.45 -18.03
CA PHE A 308 -1.44 5.84 -17.92
C PHE A 308 -1.38 6.55 -19.27
N ASP A 309 -1.04 5.85 -20.36
CA ASP A 309 -1.11 6.40 -21.71
C ASP A 309 -2.54 6.75 -22.12
N GLU A 310 -3.53 5.91 -21.77
CA GLU A 310 -4.94 6.21 -21.96
C GLU A 310 -5.39 7.45 -21.18
N ILE A 311 -4.98 7.56 -19.91
CA ILE A 311 -5.27 8.74 -19.07
C ILE A 311 -4.70 10.00 -19.73
N GLN A 312 -3.44 9.94 -20.19
CA GLN A 312 -2.80 11.08 -20.84
C GLN A 312 -3.42 11.43 -22.20
N ALA A 313 -3.93 10.44 -22.93
CA ALA A 313 -4.63 10.67 -24.19
C ALA A 313 -5.99 11.35 -23.98
N ALA A 314 -6.69 10.99 -22.89
CA ALA A 314 -7.97 11.59 -22.52
C ALA A 314 -7.80 13.00 -21.93
N ASP A 315 -6.80 13.21 -21.07
CA ASP A 315 -6.46 14.50 -20.47
C ASP A 315 -4.96 14.80 -20.56
N PRO A 316 -4.51 15.47 -21.64
CA PRO A 316 -3.09 15.78 -21.85
C PRO A 316 -2.47 16.74 -20.84
N ASN A 317 -3.27 17.46 -20.05
CA ASN A 317 -2.80 18.48 -19.12
C ASN A 317 -2.92 18.05 -17.65
N ARG A 318 -3.40 16.82 -17.40
CA ARG A 318 -3.49 16.27 -16.04
C ARG A 318 -2.09 16.14 -15.42
N VAL A 319 -1.92 16.70 -14.24
CA VAL A 319 -0.65 16.66 -13.49
C VAL A 319 -0.68 15.61 -12.37
N ASP A 320 -1.87 15.23 -11.92
CA ASP A 320 -2.04 14.28 -10.84
C ASP A 320 -1.51 12.89 -11.23
N ASP A 321 -0.98 12.15 -10.26
CA ASP A 321 -0.37 10.81 -10.39
C ASP A 321 0.82 10.70 -11.37
N MET A 322 1.37 11.82 -11.83
CA MET A 322 2.54 11.83 -12.73
C MET A 322 3.79 11.28 -12.06
N ASP A 323 3.89 11.37 -10.75
CA ASP A 323 4.93 10.73 -9.95
C ASP A 323 4.85 9.21 -10.07
N VAL A 324 3.65 8.62 -9.97
CA VAL A 324 3.44 7.17 -10.15
C VAL A 324 3.77 6.75 -11.58
N TYR A 325 3.26 7.48 -12.58
CA TYR A 325 3.58 7.19 -13.98
C TYR A 325 5.09 7.30 -14.25
N SER A 326 5.77 8.29 -13.67
CA SER A 326 7.22 8.41 -13.78
C SER A 326 7.97 7.23 -13.16
N ASN A 327 7.48 6.68 -12.04
CA ASN A 327 8.05 5.49 -11.42
C ASN A 327 7.83 4.24 -12.28
N VAL A 328 6.66 4.09 -12.92
CA VAL A 328 6.39 3.00 -13.88
C VAL A 328 7.37 3.06 -15.05
N LEU A 329 7.52 4.23 -15.67
CA LEU A 329 8.48 4.43 -16.77
C LEU A 329 9.94 4.24 -16.31
N TYR A 330 10.23 4.55 -15.04
CA TYR A 330 11.53 4.31 -14.43
C TYR A 330 11.85 2.83 -14.33
N VAL A 331 10.91 2.03 -13.81
CA VAL A 331 11.05 0.57 -13.68
C VAL A 331 11.10 -0.12 -15.04
N LEU A 332 10.38 0.38 -16.04
CA LEU A 332 10.43 -0.12 -17.42
C LEU A 332 11.67 0.33 -18.21
N GLU A 333 12.54 1.16 -17.63
CA GLU A 333 13.75 1.67 -18.26
C GLU A 333 13.51 2.36 -19.62
N LYS A 334 12.47 3.21 -19.70
CA LYS A 334 12.09 3.96 -20.92
C LYS A 334 12.48 5.45 -20.88
N PRO A 335 13.76 5.83 -21.07
CA PRO A 335 14.26 7.20 -20.89
C PRO A 335 13.70 8.22 -21.88
N THR A 336 13.44 7.79 -23.12
CA THR A 336 12.93 8.66 -24.19
C THR A 336 11.52 9.14 -23.84
N LYS A 337 10.62 8.20 -23.53
CA LYS A 337 9.24 8.49 -23.14
C LYS A 337 9.18 9.30 -21.85
N LEU A 338 9.98 8.94 -20.83
CA LEU A 338 10.06 9.70 -19.59
C LEU A 338 10.48 11.16 -19.83
N GLY A 339 11.47 11.38 -20.70
CA GLY A 339 11.90 12.72 -21.10
C GLY A 339 10.85 13.51 -21.88
N ASP A 340 10.08 12.85 -22.74
CA ASP A 340 8.99 13.48 -23.49
C ASP A 340 7.84 13.93 -22.58
N VAL A 341 7.45 13.07 -21.63
CA VAL A 341 6.44 13.39 -20.61
C VAL A 341 6.94 14.54 -19.74
N ALA A 342 8.18 14.48 -19.22
CA ALA A 342 8.77 15.56 -18.43
C ALA A 342 8.75 16.91 -19.18
N ARG A 343 9.15 16.95 -20.45
CA ARG A 343 9.14 18.19 -21.26
C ARG A 343 7.73 18.76 -21.47
N ARG A 344 6.71 17.91 -21.59
CA ARG A 344 5.31 18.36 -21.69
C ARG A 344 4.82 18.92 -20.35
N MET A 345 5.01 18.18 -19.26
CA MET A 345 4.49 18.57 -17.95
C MET A 345 5.14 19.85 -17.39
N ILE A 346 6.42 20.10 -17.70
CA ILE A 346 7.08 21.37 -17.36
C ILE A 346 6.35 22.58 -17.96
N LYS A 347 5.80 22.45 -19.18
CA LYS A 347 5.07 23.54 -19.86
C LYS A 347 3.69 23.78 -19.26
N VAL A 348 3.06 22.74 -18.71
CA VAL A 348 1.73 22.81 -18.09
C VAL A 348 1.85 23.44 -16.71
N ASN A 349 2.60 22.84 -15.81
CA ASN A 349 2.78 23.36 -14.45
C ASN A 349 4.09 22.88 -13.83
N LYS A 350 5.06 23.80 -13.71
CA LYS A 350 6.38 23.52 -13.13
C LYS A 350 6.37 23.44 -11.61
N ASP A 351 5.42 24.09 -10.94
CA ASP A 351 5.42 24.29 -9.49
C ASP A 351 4.51 23.28 -8.76
N ARG A 352 4.46 22.06 -9.29
CA ARG A 352 3.77 20.92 -8.69
C ARG A 352 4.77 19.87 -8.17
N PRO A 353 4.57 19.30 -6.98
CA PRO A 353 5.47 18.30 -6.42
C PRO A 353 5.56 17.05 -7.30
N GLU A 354 4.46 16.63 -7.93
CA GLU A 354 4.40 15.47 -8.83
C GLU A 354 5.31 15.67 -10.05
N VAL A 355 5.25 16.87 -10.67
CA VAL A 355 6.09 17.23 -11.83
C VAL A 355 7.56 17.35 -11.43
N CYS A 356 7.84 17.89 -10.25
CA CYS A 356 9.20 17.94 -9.74
C CYS A 356 9.77 16.52 -9.54
N CYS A 357 8.97 15.56 -9.08
CA CYS A 357 9.39 14.17 -8.94
C CYS A 357 9.59 13.49 -10.30
N LEU A 358 8.70 13.73 -11.26
CA LEU A 358 8.86 13.27 -12.66
C LEU A 358 10.19 13.75 -13.27
N ILE A 359 10.54 15.02 -13.08
CA ILE A 359 11.81 15.60 -13.58
C ILE A 359 13.01 15.01 -12.81
N GLY A 360 12.87 14.82 -11.50
CA GLY A 360 13.87 14.17 -10.67
C GLY A 360 14.18 12.76 -11.17
N ASN A 361 13.16 11.95 -11.42
CA ASN A 361 13.28 10.60 -11.99
C ASN A 361 13.92 10.60 -13.38
N TYR A 362 13.58 11.58 -14.22
CA TYR A 362 14.23 11.76 -15.53
C TYR A 362 15.74 12.03 -15.40
N HIS A 363 16.15 12.89 -14.47
CA HIS A 363 17.57 13.16 -14.23
C HIS A 363 18.29 11.97 -13.58
N SER A 364 17.64 11.28 -12.66
CA SER A 364 18.14 10.06 -12.01
C SER A 364 18.45 8.98 -13.05
N MET A 365 17.52 8.71 -13.97
CA MET A 365 17.72 7.74 -15.06
C MET A 365 18.87 8.11 -16.00
N ARG A 366 19.22 9.40 -16.09
CA ARG A 366 20.38 9.89 -16.86
C ARG A 366 21.71 9.82 -16.10
N GLY A 367 21.69 9.46 -14.82
CA GLY A 367 22.86 9.47 -13.92
C GLY A 367 23.19 10.85 -13.33
N ASP A 368 22.36 11.87 -13.57
CA ASP A 368 22.53 13.23 -13.02
C ASP A 368 21.94 13.33 -11.58
N HIS A 369 22.46 12.54 -10.64
CA HIS A 369 21.89 12.38 -9.28
C HIS A 369 21.80 13.70 -8.49
N GLU A 370 22.79 14.60 -8.62
CA GLU A 370 22.76 15.91 -7.94
C GLU A 370 21.57 16.77 -8.40
N LYS A 371 21.28 16.76 -9.71
CA LYS A 371 20.11 17.48 -10.25
C LYS A 371 18.82 16.80 -9.84
N ALA A 372 18.79 15.47 -9.80
CA ALA A 372 17.63 14.73 -9.32
C ALA A 372 17.28 15.15 -7.88
N VAL A 373 18.26 15.16 -6.97
CA VAL A 373 18.08 15.64 -5.58
C VAL A 373 17.61 17.09 -5.53
N LEU A 374 18.13 17.98 -6.37
CA LEU A 374 17.67 19.37 -6.43
C LEU A 374 16.16 19.46 -6.74
N TYR A 375 15.68 18.69 -7.72
CA TYR A 375 14.27 18.68 -8.08
C TYR A 375 13.39 17.99 -7.04
N PHE A 376 13.84 16.89 -6.43
CA PHE A 376 13.09 16.27 -5.33
C PHE A 376 13.02 17.19 -4.10
N ARG A 377 14.10 17.90 -3.76
CA ARG A 377 14.07 18.92 -2.71
C ARG A 377 13.13 20.07 -3.06
N ARG A 378 13.06 20.49 -4.33
CA ARG A 378 12.06 21.45 -4.78
C ARG A 378 10.63 20.93 -4.56
N ALA A 379 10.37 19.65 -4.85
CA ALA A 379 9.07 19.05 -4.53
C ALA A 379 8.74 19.19 -3.03
N LEU A 380 9.71 18.93 -2.15
CA LEU A 380 9.57 19.07 -0.69
C LEU A 380 9.39 20.52 -0.22
N THR A 381 9.89 21.52 -0.96
CA THR A 381 9.61 22.93 -0.66
C THR A 381 8.18 23.32 -1.02
N LEU A 382 7.58 22.66 -2.01
CA LEU A 382 6.19 22.88 -2.43
C LEU A 382 5.21 22.16 -1.50
N ASP A 383 5.52 20.90 -1.17
CA ASP A 383 4.77 20.09 -0.21
C ASP A 383 5.74 19.29 0.68
N LYS A 384 5.84 19.70 1.95
CA LYS A 384 6.72 19.09 2.95
C LYS A 384 6.24 17.68 3.35
N SER A 385 4.95 17.41 3.18
CA SER A 385 4.29 16.13 3.52
C SER A 385 4.35 15.11 2.38
N TYR A 386 5.00 15.45 1.27
CA TYR A 386 5.08 14.60 0.10
C TYR A 386 6.10 13.46 0.27
N ILE A 387 5.61 12.30 0.71
CA ILE A 387 6.42 11.14 1.13
C ILE A 387 7.29 10.61 0.00
N ALA A 388 6.74 10.52 -1.22
CA ALA A 388 7.45 9.97 -2.37
C ALA A 388 8.76 10.72 -2.63
N ALA A 389 8.77 12.05 -2.54
CA ALA A 389 10.00 12.83 -2.71
C ALA A 389 11.04 12.52 -1.63
N TRP A 390 10.65 12.36 -0.35
CA TRP A 390 11.61 11.98 0.70
C TRP A 390 12.27 10.62 0.42
N THR A 391 11.49 9.64 -0.04
CA THR A 391 12.04 8.32 -0.40
C THR A 391 12.98 8.38 -1.59
N LEU A 392 12.63 9.15 -2.62
CA LEU A 392 13.46 9.32 -3.82
C LEU A 392 14.76 10.09 -3.51
N VAL A 393 14.72 11.13 -2.68
CA VAL A 393 15.92 11.80 -2.15
C VAL A 393 16.84 10.78 -1.46
N GLY A 394 16.27 9.88 -0.67
CA GLY A 394 17.01 8.79 -0.03
C GLY A 394 17.72 7.90 -1.03
N HIS A 395 17.02 7.44 -2.08
CA HIS A 395 17.61 6.60 -3.13
C HIS A 395 18.77 7.32 -3.84
N GLU A 396 18.59 8.58 -4.25
CA GLU A 396 19.67 9.33 -4.91
C GLU A 396 20.90 9.51 -4.01
N TYR A 397 20.72 9.69 -2.70
CA TYR A 397 21.86 9.75 -1.78
C TYR A 397 22.59 8.41 -1.64
N VAL A 398 21.89 7.28 -1.77
CA VAL A 398 22.52 5.95 -1.83
C VAL A 398 23.37 5.82 -3.09
N GLU A 399 22.85 6.21 -4.25
CA GLU A 399 23.58 6.18 -5.53
C GLU A 399 24.81 7.11 -5.51
N MET A 400 24.70 8.27 -4.86
CA MET A 400 25.83 9.19 -4.62
C MET A 400 26.80 8.71 -3.53
N LYS A 401 26.61 7.51 -2.96
CA LYS A 401 27.44 6.93 -1.89
C LYS A 401 27.50 7.80 -0.62
N ASN A 402 26.43 8.51 -0.32
CA ASN A 402 26.26 9.29 0.92
C ASN A 402 25.18 8.68 1.82
N PRO A 403 25.48 7.56 2.52
CA PRO A 403 24.49 6.83 3.31
C PRO A 403 23.97 7.64 4.52
N GLN A 404 24.73 8.60 5.05
CA GLN A 404 24.29 9.42 6.19
C GLN A 404 23.13 10.35 5.80
N ALA A 405 23.26 11.05 4.67
CA ALA A 405 22.18 11.89 4.15
C ALA A 405 20.95 11.06 3.73
N ALA A 406 21.17 9.84 3.19
CA ALA A 406 20.10 8.92 2.86
C ALA A 406 19.29 8.50 4.11
N ILE A 407 19.98 8.15 5.21
CA ILE A 407 19.32 7.79 6.47
C ILE A 407 18.46 8.93 7.01
N GLU A 408 18.94 10.18 6.95
CA GLU A 408 18.15 11.33 7.36
C GLU A 408 16.88 11.50 6.50
N ALA A 409 17.00 11.36 5.18
CA ALA A 409 15.88 11.46 4.26
C ALA A 409 14.83 10.36 4.51
N TYR A 410 15.24 9.11 4.67
CA TYR A 410 14.30 8.03 4.95
C TYR A 410 13.65 8.13 6.34
N ARG A 411 14.38 8.57 7.37
CA ARG A 411 13.79 8.83 8.70
C ARG A 411 12.67 9.87 8.60
N ARG A 412 12.87 10.93 7.81
CA ARG A 412 11.83 11.93 7.55
C ARG A 412 10.64 11.34 6.79
N ALA A 413 10.88 10.49 5.79
CA ALA A 413 9.80 9.79 5.10
C ALA A 413 8.92 8.98 6.08
N VAL A 414 9.57 8.24 6.99
CA VAL A 414 8.90 7.46 8.04
C VAL A 414 8.14 8.35 9.05
N ASP A 415 8.72 9.50 9.42
CA ASP A 415 8.07 10.43 10.34
C ASP A 415 6.79 11.04 9.74
N VAL A 416 6.78 11.27 8.42
CA VAL A 416 5.61 11.78 7.69
C VAL A 416 4.56 10.68 7.52
N ASN A 417 4.95 9.51 7.02
CA ASN A 417 4.04 8.37 6.90
C ASN A 417 4.75 7.05 7.23
N ARG A 418 4.27 6.41 8.29
CA ARG A 418 4.82 5.15 8.79
C ARG A 418 4.42 3.94 7.95
N LYS A 419 3.44 4.09 7.06
CA LYS A 419 2.88 3.02 6.22
C LYS A 419 3.72 2.74 4.97
N ASP A 420 4.59 3.66 4.56
CA ASP A 420 5.40 3.47 3.36
C ASP A 420 6.54 2.47 3.61
N TYR A 421 6.38 1.24 3.12
CA TYR A 421 7.38 0.19 3.23
C TYR A 421 8.69 0.55 2.53
N ARG A 422 8.68 1.41 1.50
CA ARG A 422 9.87 1.77 0.72
C ARG A 422 10.88 2.52 1.58
N ALA A 423 10.41 3.40 2.45
CA ALA A 423 11.26 4.12 3.39
C ALA A 423 11.91 3.17 4.41
N TRP A 424 11.17 2.19 4.92
CA TRP A 424 11.69 1.17 5.84
C TRP A 424 12.70 0.26 5.17
N TYR A 425 12.42 -0.16 3.94
CA TYR A 425 13.33 -0.97 3.14
C TYR A 425 14.62 -0.19 2.81
N GLY A 426 14.50 1.07 2.38
CA GLY A 426 15.64 1.95 2.12
C GLY A 426 16.51 2.20 3.37
N LEU A 427 15.90 2.31 4.57
CA LEU A 427 16.65 2.29 5.83
C LEU A 427 17.40 0.97 6.02
N GLY A 428 16.72 -0.17 5.88
CA GLY A 428 17.36 -1.49 5.98
C GLY A 428 18.57 -1.63 5.05
N GLN A 429 18.40 -1.22 3.79
CA GLN A 429 19.44 -1.26 2.76
C GLN A 429 20.61 -0.31 3.06
N THR A 430 20.33 0.90 3.54
CA THR A 430 21.39 1.84 3.91
C THR A 430 22.19 1.38 5.13
N TYR A 431 21.56 0.76 6.13
CA TYR A 431 22.29 0.16 7.25
C TYR A 431 23.05 -1.11 6.85
N GLU A 432 22.54 -1.88 5.89
CA GLU A 432 23.26 -3.02 5.31
C GLU A 432 24.53 -2.56 4.58
N LEU A 433 24.46 -1.48 3.79
CA LEU A 433 25.62 -0.86 3.13
C LEU A 433 26.67 -0.33 4.13
N LEU A 434 26.29 -0.09 5.38
CA LEU A 434 27.18 0.32 6.47
C LEU A 434 27.65 -0.87 7.34
N ASP A 435 27.39 -2.11 6.91
CA ASP A 435 27.66 -3.35 7.65
C ASP A 435 27.02 -3.42 9.05
N MET A 436 26.00 -2.60 9.30
CA MET A 436 25.23 -2.55 10.55
C MET A 436 24.02 -3.49 10.46
N TYR A 437 24.28 -4.78 10.30
CA TYR A 437 23.24 -5.81 10.06
C TYR A 437 22.19 -5.92 11.17
N SER A 438 22.53 -5.62 12.43
CA SER A 438 21.57 -5.64 13.56
C SER A 438 20.50 -4.55 13.43
N TYR A 439 20.89 -3.34 13.03
CA TYR A 439 19.96 -2.25 12.76
C TYR A 439 19.16 -2.52 11.48
N SER A 440 19.83 -2.99 10.44
CA SER A 440 19.19 -3.38 9.18
C SER A 440 18.06 -4.40 9.41
N LEU A 441 18.30 -5.41 10.25
CA LEU A 441 17.30 -6.41 10.62
C LEU A 441 16.02 -5.77 11.20
N HIS A 442 16.14 -4.81 12.11
CA HIS A 442 14.98 -4.13 12.70
C HIS A 442 14.15 -3.41 11.63
N TYR A 443 14.80 -2.70 10.70
CA TYR A 443 14.10 -1.95 9.66
C TYR A 443 13.48 -2.86 8.60
N TYR A 444 14.18 -3.91 8.19
CA TYR A 444 13.63 -4.90 7.25
C TYR A 444 12.47 -5.69 7.87
N GLN A 445 12.49 -6.00 9.18
CA GLN A 445 11.34 -6.63 9.86
C GLN A 445 10.10 -5.74 9.79
N ARG A 446 10.27 -4.42 9.95
CA ARG A 446 9.16 -3.47 9.82
C ARG A 446 8.66 -3.38 8.37
N ALA A 447 9.56 -3.39 7.39
CA ALA A 447 9.17 -3.42 5.98
C ALA A 447 8.40 -4.71 5.63
N ALA A 448 8.86 -5.88 6.12
CA ALA A 448 8.20 -7.17 5.94
C ALA A 448 6.83 -7.25 6.65
N ALA A 449 6.67 -6.56 7.79
CA ALA A 449 5.37 -6.47 8.46
C ALA A 449 4.34 -5.68 7.64
N LEU A 450 4.77 -4.65 6.90
CA LEU A 450 3.91 -3.87 6.01
C LEU A 450 3.58 -4.59 4.70
N ARG A 451 4.53 -5.37 4.16
CA ARG A 451 4.30 -6.25 3.00
C ARG A 451 4.69 -7.70 3.30
N PRO A 452 3.80 -8.48 3.98
CA PRO A 452 4.12 -9.86 4.38
C PRO A 452 4.30 -10.84 3.23
N TYR A 453 3.81 -10.52 2.03
CA TYR A 453 3.84 -11.39 0.86
C TYR A 453 4.92 -10.98 -0.17
N ASP A 454 5.63 -9.86 0.04
CA ASP A 454 6.73 -9.48 -0.87
C ASP A 454 7.97 -10.33 -0.55
N SER A 455 8.36 -11.18 -1.50
CA SER A 455 9.49 -12.10 -1.36
C SER A 455 10.83 -11.37 -1.16
N ARG A 456 10.99 -10.14 -1.69
CA ARG A 456 12.24 -9.37 -1.57
C ARG A 456 12.55 -8.99 -0.12
N MET A 457 11.52 -8.63 0.65
CA MET A 457 11.68 -8.22 2.05
C MET A 457 12.22 -9.39 2.89
N TRP A 458 11.66 -10.59 2.69
CA TRP A 458 12.10 -11.80 3.37
C TRP A 458 13.49 -12.28 2.92
N GLN A 459 13.83 -12.08 1.65
CA GLN A 459 15.17 -12.35 1.15
C GLN A 459 16.22 -11.43 1.78
N ALA A 460 15.94 -10.13 1.89
CA ALA A 460 16.84 -9.18 2.56
C ALA A 460 17.06 -9.54 4.04
N LEU A 461 15.99 -9.94 4.74
CA LEU A 461 16.08 -10.48 6.10
C LEU A 461 16.94 -11.74 6.18
N ALA A 462 16.77 -12.68 5.24
CA ALA A 462 17.55 -13.90 5.21
C ALA A 462 19.05 -13.63 4.98
N THR A 463 19.38 -12.68 4.11
CA THR A 463 20.77 -12.22 3.91
C THR A 463 21.35 -11.68 5.22
N CYS A 464 20.62 -10.81 5.93
CA CYS A 464 21.04 -10.27 7.22
C CYS A 464 21.22 -11.36 8.29
N TYR A 465 20.32 -12.34 8.37
CA TYR A 465 20.48 -13.45 9.32
C TYR A 465 21.67 -14.36 8.98
N THR A 466 21.94 -14.54 7.69
CA THR A 466 23.09 -15.33 7.21
C THR A 466 24.40 -14.64 7.60
N THR A 467 24.53 -13.33 7.40
CA THR A 467 25.73 -12.56 7.80
C THR A 467 25.90 -12.53 9.33
N LEU A 468 24.79 -12.49 10.08
CA LEU A 468 24.78 -12.62 11.54
C LEU A 468 25.02 -14.05 12.06
N LYS A 469 25.33 -15.02 11.18
CA LYS A 469 25.57 -16.44 11.52
C LYS A 469 24.39 -17.11 12.24
N ARG A 470 23.16 -16.73 11.89
CA ARG A 470 21.91 -17.33 12.38
C ARG A 470 21.18 -18.07 11.25
N PRO A 471 21.69 -19.25 10.81
CA PRO A 471 21.18 -19.93 9.63
C PRO A 471 19.74 -20.47 9.79
N VAL A 472 19.34 -20.83 11.01
CA VAL A 472 17.97 -21.32 11.29
C VAL A 472 16.92 -20.26 11.02
N ASP A 473 17.16 -19.03 11.47
CA ASP A 473 16.25 -17.90 11.25
C ASP A 473 16.25 -17.47 9.77
N ALA A 474 17.42 -17.50 9.12
CA ALA A 474 17.53 -17.26 7.69
C ALA A 474 16.71 -18.27 6.87
N LEU A 475 16.76 -19.56 7.23
CA LEU A 475 15.98 -20.61 6.59
C LEU A 475 14.48 -20.38 6.74
N GLN A 476 14.02 -19.96 7.93
CA GLN A 476 12.61 -19.62 8.14
C GLN A 476 12.17 -18.43 7.27
N CYS A 477 13.01 -17.40 7.16
CA CYS A 477 12.74 -16.25 6.30
C CYS A 477 12.66 -16.64 4.82
N LEU A 478 13.58 -17.47 4.32
CA LEU A 478 13.53 -17.95 2.94
C LEU A 478 12.32 -18.86 2.68
N LYS A 479 11.94 -19.72 3.64
CA LYS A 479 10.71 -20.50 3.55
C LYS A 479 9.47 -19.59 3.49
N ARG A 480 9.47 -18.48 4.23
CA ARG A 480 8.40 -17.47 4.15
C ARG A 480 8.39 -16.75 2.81
N ALA A 481 9.56 -16.48 2.23
CA ALA A 481 9.72 -15.85 0.92
C ALA A 481 9.13 -16.70 -0.22
N LEU A 482 9.13 -18.03 -0.09
CA LEU A 482 8.52 -18.95 -1.06
C LEU A 482 7.00 -18.86 -1.15
N LEU A 483 6.34 -18.26 -0.14
CA LEU A 483 4.88 -18.06 -0.18
C LEU A 483 4.48 -16.82 -0.99
N GLY A 484 5.42 -16.02 -1.47
CA GLY A 484 5.13 -14.87 -2.34
C GLY A 484 5.06 -15.31 -3.80
N ASP A 485 4.07 -14.83 -4.54
CA ASP A 485 3.82 -15.21 -5.94
C ASP A 485 4.93 -14.73 -6.90
N ASP A 486 5.62 -13.63 -6.57
CA ASP A 486 6.67 -13.01 -7.39
C ASP A 486 8.08 -13.64 -7.24
N ALA A 487 8.21 -14.74 -6.52
CA ALA A 487 9.54 -15.25 -6.20
C ALA A 487 10.14 -16.07 -7.34
N ASP A 488 11.37 -15.74 -7.74
CA ASP A 488 12.25 -16.65 -8.49
C ASP A 488 12.49 -17.91 -7.65
N GLN A 489 11.59 -18.89 -7.79
CA GLN A 489 11.56 -20.07 -6.93
C GLN A 489 12.88 -20.83 -6.99
N ILE A 490 13.50 -20.88 -8.17
CA ILE A 490 14.82 -21.49 -8.39
C ILE A 490 15.89 -20.79 -7.54
N GLN A 491 15.97 -19.45 -7.58
CA GLN A 491 16.95 -18.69 -6.82
C GLN A 491 16.75 -18.86 -5.30
N LEU A 492 15.50 -18.87 -4.85
CA LEU A 492 15.18 -19.14 -3.46
C LEU A 492 15.55 -20.56 -3.03
N TYR A 493 15.24 -21.57 -3.84
CA TYR A 493 15.62 -22.96 -3.56
C TYR A 493 17.14 -23.12 -3.51
N THR A 494 17.88 -22.47 -4.40
CA THR A 494 19.35 -22.49 -4.39
C THR A 494 19.91 -21.89 -3.10
N ARG A 495 19.36 -20.76 -2.64
CA ARG A 495 19.75 -20.14 -1.35
C ARG A 495 19.39 -21.00 -0.13
N ILE A 496 18.23 -21.67 -0.17
CA ILE A 496 17.82 -22.59 0.89
C ILE A 496 18.75 -23.81 0.92
N ALA A 497 19.05 -24.40 -0.24
CA ALA A 497 19.89 -25.57 -0.36
C ALA A 497 21.32 -25.28 0.13
N SER A 498 21.92 -24.15 -0.28
CA SER A 498 23.26 -23.78 0.18
C SER A 498 23.35 -23.54 1.69
N LEU A 499 22.30 -22.97 2.30
CA LEU A 499 22.22 -22.86 3.75
C LEU A 499 22.07 -24.22 4.43
N LEU A 500 21.25 -25.11 3.89
CA LEU A 500 21.07 -26.46 4.43
C LEU A 500 22.35 -27.29 4.34
N ASP A 501 23.07 -27.22 3.22
CA ASP A 501 24.38 -27.85 3.03
C ASP A 501 25.38 -27.35 4.08
N SER A 502 25.40 -26.04 4.36
CA SER A 502 26.26 -25.45 5.40
C SER A 502 25.87 -25.86 6.82
N SER A 503 24.58 -26.14 7.06
CA SER A 503 24.05 -26.57 8.37
C SER A 503 24.21 -28.08 8.62
N GLY A 504 24.42 -28.88 7.58
CA GLY A 504 24.59 -30.33 7.65
C GLY A 504 23.29 -31.14 7.51
N ASP A 505 22.14 -30.51 7.27
CA ASP A 505 20.83 -31.18 7.10
C ASP A 505 20.67 -31.78 5.70
N ARG A 506 21.43 -32.84 5.42
CA ARG A 506 21.56 -33.49 4.09
C ARG A 506 20.23 -33.94 3.47
N ASN A 507 19.33 -34.49 4.29
CA ASN A 507 18.05 -35.01 3.79
C ASN A 507 17.15 -33.88 3.27
N LEU A 508 17.05 -32.77 4.01
CA LEU A 508 16.28 -31.61 3.58
C LEU A 508 16.96 -30.94 2.37
N ALA A 509 18.29 -30.82 2.37
CA ALA A 509 19.04 -30.29 1.23
C ALA A 509 18.74 -31.08 -0.06
N ALA A 510 18.73 -32.42 -0.01
CA ALA A 510 18.39 -33.26 -1.15
C ALA A 510 16.99 -32.97 -1.71
N THR A 511 15.99 -32.70 -0.85
CA THR A 511 14.65 -32.36 -1.33
C THR A 511 14.62 -31.05 -2.11
N TYR A 512 15.36 -30.03 -1.65
CA TYR A 512 15.42 -28.73 -2.33
C TYR A 512 16.26 -28.81 -3.60
N HIS A 513 17.37 -29.56 -3.63
CA HIS A 513 18.12 -29.80 -4.85
C HIS A 513 17.30 -30.53 -5.91
N ARG A 514 16.51 -31.56 -5.53
CA ARG A 514 15.58 -32.21 -6.47
C ARG A 514 14.56 -31.22 -7.02
N LYS A 515 14.00 -30.34 -6.17
CA LYS A 515 13.08 -29.27 -6.62
C LYS A 515 13.74 -28.33 -7.64
N ILE A 516 15.00 -27.93 -7.41
CA ILE A 516 15.77 -27.11 -8.37
C ILE A 516 15.89 -27.84 -9.71
N VAL A 517 16.33 -29.09 -9.71
CA VAL A 517 16.47 -29.89 -10.94
C VAL A 517 15.15 -29.97 -11.68
N THR A 518 14.05 -30.33 -11.00
CA THR A 518 12.72 -30.42 -11.63
C THR A 518 12.24 -29.08 -12.22
N ALA A 519 12.49 -27.97 -11.52
CA ALA A 519 12.11 -26.64 -11.99
C ALA A 519 12.95 -26.18 -13.19
N CYS A 520 14.25 -26.45 -13.17
CA CYS A 520 15.16 -26.15 -14.29
C CYS A 520 14.87 -27.01 -15.52
N THR A 521 14.57 -28.31 -15.34
CA THR A 521 14.17 -29.18 -16.46
C THR A 521 12.83 -28.78 -17.05
N ALA A 522 11.87 -28.33 -16.22
CA ALA A 522 10.57 -27.86 -16.70
C ALA A 522 10.67 -26.55 -17.50
N THR A 523 11.65 -25.70 -17.16
CA THR A 523 11.89 -24.41 -17.82
C THR A 523 12.96 -24.46 -18.93
N ASN A 524 13.48 -25.65 -19.26
CA ASN A 524 14.55 -25.87 -20.25
C ASN A 524 15.77 -24.96 -20.06
N ARG A 525 16.20 -24.73 -18.80
CA ARG A 525 17.43 -23.98 -18.50
C ARG A 525 18.68 -24.79 -18.84
N PRO A 526 19.82 -24.14 -19.17
CA PRO A 526 21.07 -24.83 -19.42
C PRO A 526 21.54 -25.62 -18.19
N ILE A 527 22.18 -26.76 -18.42
CA ILE A 527 22.66 -27.68 -17.37
C ILE A 527 23.58 -26.98 -16.35
N GLY A 528 24.35 -25.97 -16.80
CA GLY A 528 25.25 -25.20 -15.93
C GLY A 528 24.57 -24.52 -14.74
N ASP A 529 23.31 -24.10 -14.88
CA ASP A 529 22.58 -23.39 -13.82
C ASP A 529 22.27 -24.30 -12.62
N TYR A 530 22.16 -25.62 -12.84
CA TYR A 530 21.81 -26.60 -11.80
C TYR A 530 22.83 -27.73 -11.64
N ALA A 531 23.97 -27.68 -12.35
CA ALA A 531 25.06 -28.65 -12.24
C ALA A 531 25.54 -28.82 -10.78
N LYS A 532 25.68 -27.71 -10.04
CA LYS A 532 26.03 -27.74 -8.60
C LYS A 532 25.03 -28.55 -7.76
N SER A 533 23.73 -28.46 -8.10
CA SER A 533 22.69 -29.22 -7.41
C SER A 533 22.73 -30.70 -7.76
N LEU A 534 23.07 -31.06 -9.00
CA LEU A 534 23.25 -32.47 -9.41
C LEU A 534 24.46 -33.10 -8.71
N VAL A 535 25.57 -32.36 -8.64
CA VAL A 535 26.78 -32.78 -7.91
C VAL A 535 26.47 -32.99 -6.42
N ALA A 536 25.76 -32.06 -5.79
CA ALA A 536 25.35 -32.19 -4.39
C ALA A 536 24.45 -33.42 -4.17
N LEU A 537 23.47 -33.67 -5.05
CA LEU A 537 22.61 -34.86 -4.98
C LEU A 537 23.39 -36.16 -5.13
N ALA A 538 24.29 -36.23 -6.11
CA ALA A 538 25.12 -37.41 -6.32
C ALA A 538 26.07 -37.67 -5.14
N GLN A 539 26.56 -36.62 -4.48
CA GLN A 539 27.36 -36.74 -3.26
C GLN A 539 26.52 -37.28 -2.09
N ILE A 540 25.26 -36.84 -1.95
CA ILE A 540 24.35 -37.34 -0.92
C ILE A 540 24.03 -38.83 -1.13
N VAL A 541 23.83 -39.26 -2.38
CA VAL A 541 23.62 -40.68 -2.74
C VAL A 541 24.88 -41.51 -2.51
N LEU A 542 26.06 -40.96 -2.79
CA LEU A 542 27.33 -41.61 -2.50
C LEU A 542 27.49 -41.86 -0.99
N ASP A 543 27.13 -40.86 -0.18
CA ASP A 543 27.25 -40.91 1.28
C ASP A 543 26.19 -41.82 1.93
N SER A 544 24.99 -41.95 1.34
CA SER A 544 23.94 -42.85 1.87
C SER A 544 24.26 -44.34 1.64
N ASN A 545 25.19 -44.65 0.74
CA ASN A 545 25.61 -45.99 0.35
C ASN A 545 24.43 -46.92 0.02
N SER A 546 23.31 -46.37 -0.48
CA SER A 546 22.09 -47.09 -0.80
C SER A 546 22.00 -47.39 -2.31
N LEU A 547 21.36 -48.50 -2.67
CA LEU A 547 21.13 -48.87 -4.07
C LEU A 547 20.05 -47.98 -4.74
N GLU A 548 19.19 -47.38 -3.93
CA GLU A 548 18.16 -46.44 -4.38
C GLU A 548 18.79 -45.13 -4.89
N GLY A 549 18.44 -44.73 -6.12
CA GLY A 549 18.90 -43.49 -6.76
C GLY A 549 20.31 -43.53 -7.37
N LEU A 550 21.03 -44.65 -7.27
CA LEU A 550 22.42 -44.74 -7.76
C LEU A 550 22.52 -44.68 -9.28
N ARG A 551 21.53 -45.24 -10.00
CA ARG A 551 21.42 -45.14 -11.46
C ARG A 551 21.13 -43.71 -11.91
N GLU A 552 20.19 -43.04 -11.25
CA GLU A 552 19.84 -41.63 -11.52
C GLU A 552 21.05 -40.72 -11.28
N ALA A 553 21.82 -40.98 -10.21
CA ALA A 553 23.04 -40.23 -9.92
C ALA A 553 24.09 -40.40 -11.02
N VAL A 554 24.30 -41.60 -11.58
CA VAL A 554 25.24 -41.79 -12.71
C VAL A 554 24.77 -41.02 -13.94
N GLU A 555 23.48 -41.11 -14.29
CA GLU A 555 22.91 -40.39 -15.43
C GLU A 555 23.06 -38.86 -15.29
N TRP A 556 22.80 -38.31 -14.10
CA TRP A 556 23.02 -36.88 -13.81
C TRP A 556 24.50 -36.48 -13.98
N MET A 557 25.43 -37.28 -13.47
CA MET A 557 26.85 -36.95 -13.53
C MET A 557 27.43 -37.11 -14.95
N GLU A 558 26.89 -38.02 -15.77
CA GLU A 558 27.24 -38.11 -17.18
C GLU A 558 26.73 -36.89 -17.97
N GLN A 559 25.51 -36.42 -17.69
CA GLN A 559 24.98 -35.19 -18.27
C GLN A 559 25.84 -33.97 -17.91
N VAL A 560 26.30 -33.86 -16.66
CA VAL A 560 27.20 -32.78 -16.23
C VAL A 560 28.59 -32.92 -16.86
N ARG A 561 29.12 -34.15 -16.97
CA ARG A 561 30.43 -34.41 -17.61
C ARG A 561 30.44 -34.04 -19.09
N GLU A 562 29.35 -34.31 -19.80
CA GLU A 562 29.21 -34.00 -21.23
C GLU A 562 28.99 -32.50 -21.48
N SER A 563 28.53 -31.77 -20.46
CA SER A 563 28.39 -30.32 -20.51
C SER A 563 29.72 -29.60 -20.27
N SER A 564 29.98 -28.50 -20.98
CA SER A 564 31.18 -27.65 -20.80
C SER A 564 31.12 -26.77 -19.54
N CYS A 565 30.68 -27.32 -18.40
CA CYS A 565 30.51 -26.58 -17.14
C CYS A 565 31.75 -26.73 -16.23
N GLU A 566 31.94 -25.80 -15.29
CA GLU A 566 33.08 -25.81 -14.35
C GLU A 566 33.14 -27.11 -13.52
N GLU A 567 31.98 -27.70 -13.24
CA GLU A 567 31.82 -28.92 -12.46
C GLU A 567 32.10 -30.21 -13.26
N ALA A 568 32.36 -30.14 -14.57
CA ALA A 568 32.56 -31.33 -15.42
C ALA A 568 33.73 -32.20 -14.95
N GLY A 569 34.80 -31.58 -14.43
CA GLY A 569 35.94 -32.31 -13.86
C GLY A 569 35.59 -33.09 -12.60
N ALA A 570 34.90 -32.43 -11.65
CA ALA A 570 34.40 -33.08 -10.44
C ALA A 570 33.38 -34.18 -10.77
N ALA A 571 32.61 -34.00 -11.84
CA ALA A 571 31.66 -34.99 -12.30
C ALA A 571 32.31 -36.28 -12.80
N GLY A 572 33.40 -36.16 -13.57
CA GLY A 572 34.17 -37.32 -14.03
C GLY A 572 34.69 -38.19 -12.89
N ASP A 573 35.19 -37.58 -11.82
CA ASP A 573 35.68 -38.31 -10.64
C ASP A 573 34.54 -38.97 -9.84
N MET A 574 33.39 -38.31 -9.75
CA MET A 574 32.18 -38.85 -9.12
C MET A 574 31.61 -40.06 -9.87
N VAL A 575 31.55 -40.02 -11.20
CA VAL A 575 31.12 -41.17 -12.02
C VAL A 575 31.98 -42.41 -11.74
N ARG A 576 33.30 -42.24 -11.62
CA ARG A 576 34.19 -43.36 -11.26
C ARG A 576 33.84 -43.96 -9.90
N LYS A 577 33.63 -43.12 -8.89
CA LYS A 577 33.26 -43.56 -7.52
C LYS A 577 31.92 -44.28 -7.49
N LEU A 578 30.91 -43.73 -8.17
CA LEU A 578 29.57 -44.34 -8.26
C LEU A 578 29.61 -45.70 -8.98
N ASN A 579 30.38 -45.83 -10.06
CA ASN A 579 30.53 -47.10 -10.77
C ASN A 579 31.25 -48.17 -9.92
N VAL A 580 32.23 -47.78 -9.11
CA VAL A 580 32.89 -48.70 -8.16
C VAL A 580 31.90 -49.21 -7.13
N LEU A 581 31.07 -48.34 -6.56
CA LEU A 581 30.01 -48.74 -5.62
C LEU A 581 28.98 -49.66 -6.28
N ALA A 582 28.50 -49.32 -7.49
CA ALA A 582 27.59 -50.17 -8.25
C ALA A 582 28.16 -51.59 -8.48
N SER A 583 29.45 -51.66 -8.83
CA SER A 583 30.18 -52.93 -9.04
C SER A 583 30.26 -53.76 -7.76
N SER A 584 30.50 -53.12 -6.61
CA SER A 584 30.61 -53.79 -5.32
C SER A 584 29.29 -54.43 -4.86
N TYR A 585 28.16 -53.76 -5.10
CA TYR A 585 26.84 -54.29 -4.80
C TYR A 585 26.43 -55.44 -5.73
N VAL A 586 26.76 -55.37 -7.02
CA VAL A 586 26.54 -56.48 -7.97
C VAL A 586 27.36 -57.71 -7.58
N MET A 587 28.58 -57.53 -7.06
CA MET A 587 29.40 -58.60 -6.51
C MET A 587 28.79 -59.20 -5.24
N GLN A 588 28.29 -58.38 -4.30
CA GLN A 588 27.63 -58.86 -3.08
C GLN A 588 26.33 -59.63 -3.37
N ALA A 589 25.48 -59.14 -4.28
CA ALA A 589 24.25 -59.82 -4.69
C ALA A 589 24.50 -61.18 -5.37
N ARG A 590 25.64 -61.33 -6.08
CA ARG A 590 26.07 -62.63 -6.64
C ARG A 590 26.58 -63.62 -5.59
N VAL A 591 27.06 -63.13 -4.44
CA VAL A 591 27.54 -63.97 -3.34
C VAL A 591 26.38 -64.43 -2.44
N GLU A 592 25.35 -63.61 -2.26
CA GLU A 592 24.15 -63.97 -1.47
C GLU A 592 23.10 -64.77 -2.30
N GLY A 593 23.14 -64.68 -3.64
CA GLY A 593 22.22 -65.36 -4.55
C GLY A 593 22.69 -66.70 -5.13
N GLY A 594 23.49 -67.49 -4.41
CA GLY A 594 23.90 -68.85 -4.81
C GLY A 594 22.85 -69.92 -4.44
N PRO A 595 22.68 -71.00 -5.24
CA PRO A 595 21.46 -71.81 -5.26
C PRO A 595 21.28 -72.64 -3.98
N GLN A 596 20.17 -72.46 -3.27
CA GLN A 596 19.69 -73.48 -2.34
C GLN A 596 19.20 -74.69 -3.14
N ALA A 597 20.05 -75.72 -3.25
CA ALA A 597 19.65 -77.05 -3.67
C ALA A 597 18.71 -77.65 -2.60
N PRO A 598 17.62 -78.34 -2.99
CA PRO A 598 16.71 -78.97 -2.05
C PRO A 598 17.40 -80.20 -1.47
N THR A 599 17.77 -80.16 -0.20
CA THR A 599 18.10 -81.36 0.55
C THR A 599 16.79 -81.90 1.14
N GLY A 600 16.27 -82.94 0.51
CA GLY A 600 15.15 -83.70 1.04
C GLY A 600 15.56 -84.46 2.30
N GLN A 601 14.68 -84.46 3.29
CA GLN A 601 14.50 -85.61 4.18
C GLN A 601 13.01 -85.78 4.47
N ASP A 602 12.55 -86.98 4.17
CA ASP A 602 11.21 -87.52 4.36
C ASP A 602 10.75 -87.48 5.83
N THR A 603 9.46 -87.21 6.03
CA THR A 603 8.65 -87.89 7.06
C THR A 603 7.28 -88.23 6.47
N PRO A 604 6.86 -89.50 6.48
CA PRO A 604 5.53 -89.93 6.08
C PRO A 604 4.55 -89.93 7.27
N LEU A 605 3.25 -90.12 6.96
CA LEU A 605 2.08 -90.34 7.83
C LEU A 605 1.24 -89.07 8.12
N SER A 606 -0.09 -89.06 8.14
CA SER A 606 -1.18 -89.92 7.64
C SER A 606 -2.49 -89.25 8.09
N GLY A 607 -3.55 -89.25 7.25
CA GLY A 607 -4.99 -89.16 7.57
C GLY A 607 -5.48 -88.20 8.68
N ARG A 608 -6.41 -87.30 8.42
CA ARG A 608 -7.79 -87.55 7.97
C ARG A 608 -8.44 -86.23 7.56
#